data_AF-A0A522BYC0-F1
#
_entry.id   AF-A0A522BYC0-F1
#
_cell.length_a   1.000
_cell.length_b   1.000
_cell.length_c   1.000
_cell.angle_alpha   90.00
_cell.angle_beta   90.00
_cell.angle_gamma   90.00
#
_symmetry.space_group_name_H-M   'P 1'
#
loop_
_entity.id
_entity.type
_entity.pdbx_description
1 polymer ?
#
loop_
_entity_poly.entity_id
_entity_poly.type
_entity_poly.pdbx_seq_one_letter_code
_entity_poly.pdbx_strand_id
1 'polypeptide(L)' 'MKTLAGIEVVQENGVFRVPADFASGFVLVPVPDGKMNLFFWEKNRMRRFLRHHGFSPALSPVAKGVN' A
#
# COMPACT_ATOMS: atom_id res chain seq x y z
N MET A 1 -17.91 10.10 -10.49
CA MET A 1 -16.80 9.80 -9.56
C MET A 1 -15.98 8.68 -10.17
N LYS A 2 -14.64 8.79 -10.25
CA LYS A 2 -13.80 7.67 -10.67
C LYS A 2 -13.74 6.65 -9.52
N THR A 3 -14.06 5.39 -9.78
CA THR A 3 -13.90 4.29 -8.81
C THR A 3 -12.41 4.08 -8.54
N LEU A 4 -12.00 4.10 -7.27
CA LEU A 4 -10.61 3.81 -6.89
C LEU A 4 -10.37 2.30 -6.91
N ALA A 5 -9.22 1.87 -7.39
CA ALA A 5 -8.82 0.46 -7.31
C ALA A 5 -8.44 0.09 -5.87
N GLY A 6 -8.74 -1.14 -5.44
CA GLY A 6 -8.31 -1.65 -4.13
C GLY A 6 -6.81 -1.96 -4.11
N ILE A 7 -6.14 -1.66 -3.00
CA ILE A 7 -4.77 -2.11 -2.73
C ILE A 7 -4.71 -2.69 -1.32
N GLU A 8 -4.17 -3.90 -1.20
CA GLU A 8 -4.01 -4.56 0.09
C GLU A 8 -2.83 -3.92 0.84
N VAL A 9 -3.10 -3.49 2.07
CA VAL A 9 -2.09 -2.91 2.96
C VAL A 9 -2.01 -3.75 4.20
N VAL A 10 -0.82 -4.26 4.49
CA VAL A 10 -0.56 -5.02 5.71
C VAL A 10 -0.20 -4.04 6.83
N GLN A 11 -0.89 -4.14 7.96
CA GLN A 11 -0.55 -3.38 9.17
C GLN A 11 0.10 -4.28 10.21
N GLU A 12 1.33 -3.98 10.60
CA GLU A 12 2.10 -4.72 11.60
C GLU A 12 2.86 -3.75 12.50
N ASN A 13 2.75 -3.91 13.83
CA ASN A 13 3.48 -3.09 14.82
C ASN A 13 3.37 -1.57 14.61
N GLY A 14 2.21 -1.09 14.14
CA GLY A 14 1.97 0.34 13.86
C GLY A 14 2.55 0.84 12.53
N VAL A 15 3.18 -0.02 11.75
CA VAL A 15 3.71 0.27 10.41
C VAL A 15 2.74 -0.27 9.36
N PHE A 16 2.48 0.53 8.34
CA PHE A 16 1.68 0.16 7.18
C PHE A 16 2.62 -0.17 6.02
N ARG A 17 2.53 -1.42 5.56
CA ARG A 17 3.29 -1.94 4.42
C ARG A 17 2.39 -1.96 3.19
N VAL A 18 2.79 -1.22 2.17
CA VAL A 18 2.07 -1.05 0.91
C VAL A 18 2.89 -1.69 -0.22
N PRO A 19 2.32 -2.60 -1.03
CA PRO A 19 3.03 -3.19 -2.15
C PRO A 19 3.33 -2.12 -3.22
N ALA A 20 4.51 -2.21 -3.81
CA ALA A 20 5.05 -1.21 -4.71
C ALA A 20 6.00 -1.84 -5.73
N ASP A 21 6.24 -1.14 -6.83
CA ASP A 21 7.26 -1.47 -7.82
C ASP A 21 7.86 -0.19 -8.42
N PHE A 22 8.96 -0.33 -9.15
CA PHE A 22 9.55 0.78 -9.91
C PHE A 22 8.71 1.12 -11.14
N ALA A 23 8.39 2.39 -11.28
CA ALA A 23 7.89 2.98 -12.50
C ALA A 23 9.03 3.60 -13.33
N SER A 24 8.67 4.16 -14.50
CA SER A 24 9.58 4.94 -15.33
C SER A 24 10.32 6.00 -14.51
N GLY A 25 11.63 6.11 -14.72
CA GLY A 25 12.46 7.04 -13.95
C GLY A 25 12.88 6.53 -12.57
N PHE A 26 12.78 5.22 -12.32
CA PHE A 26 13.23 4.57 -11.07
C PHE A 26 12.53 5.11 -9.81
N VAL A 27 11.28 5.57 -9.97
CA VAL A 27 10.45 6.02 -8.85
C VAL A 27 9.63 4.85 -8.33
N LEU A 28 9.63 4.64 -7.00
CA LEU A 28 8.79 3.63 -6.38
C LEU A 28 7.34 4.12 -6.31
N VAL A 29 6.41 3.34 -6.86
CA VAL A 29 4.98 3.67 -6.87
C VAL A 29 4.15 2.51 -6.31
N PRO A 30 2.98 2.76 -5.70
CA PRO A 30 2.14 1.70 -5.17
C PRO A 30 1.53 0.89 -6.32
N VAL A 31 1.61 -0.43 -6.22
CA VAL A 31 1.07 -1.38 -7.19
C VAL A 31 0.50 -2.57 -6.40
N PRO A 32 -0.76 -3.00 -6.63
CA PRO A 32 -1.38 -4.08 -5.87
C PRO A 32 -0.55 -5.37 -5.80
N ASP A 33 0.05 -5.76 -6.92
CA ASP A 33 0.88 -6.97 -7.04
C ASP A 33 2.38 -6.65 -7.03
N GLY A 34 2.76 -5.50 -6.46
CA GLY A 34 4.15 -5.04 -6.41
C GLY A 34 5.05 -5.96 -5.62
N LYS A 35 6.30 -6.14 -6.07
CA LYS A 35 7.28 -7.04 -5.45
C LYS A 35 8.10 -6.35 -4.35
N MET A 36 8.00 -5.04 -4.24
CA MET A 36 8.66 -4.22 -3.23
C MET A 36 7.62 -3.65 -2.25
N ASN A 37 8.08 -2.97 -1.20
CA ASN A 37 7.21 -2.40 -0.18
C ASN A 37 7.57 -0.94 0.14
N LEU A 38 6.54 -0.09 0.20
CA LEU A 38 6.60 1.21 0.85
C LEU A 38 6.14 1.07 2.30
N PHE A 39 6.86 1.72 3.21
CA PHE A 39 6.53 1.72 4.63
C PHE A 39 6.06 3.10 5.08
N PHE A 40 4.94 3.12 5.80
CA PHE A 40 4.37 4.33 6.39
C PHE A 40 4.14 4.13 7.88
N TRP A 41 4.52 5.10 8.70
CA TRP A 41 4.17 5.13 10.13
C TRP A 41 2.85 5.88 10.38
N GLU A 42 2.45 6.76 9.46
CA GLU A 42 1.22 7.55 9.60
C GLU A 42 0.14 7.10 8.62
N LYS A 43 -0.95 6.53 9.16
CA LYS A 43 -2.13 6.06 8.40
C LYS A 43 -2.69 7.09 7.44
N ASN A 44 -2.76 8.36 7.87
CA ASN A 44 -3.36 9.44 7.07
C ASN A 44 -2.47 9.85 5.90
N ARG A 45 -1.14 9.84 6.07
CA ARG A 45 -0.20 10.10 4.97
C ARG A 45 -0.26 8.99 3.93
N MET A 46 -0.26 7.73 4.37
CA MET A 46 -0.44 6.57 3.50
C MET A 46 -1.74 6.67 2.70
N ARG A 47 -2.87 6.95 3.35
CA ARG A 47 -4.18 7.11 2.66
C ARG A 47 -4.16 8.21 1.61
N ARG A 48 -3.52 9.35 1.91
CA ARG A 48 -3.42 10.49 0.98
C ARG A 48 -2.54 10.13 -0.22
N PHE A 49 -1.40 9.48 0.03
CA PHE A 49 -0.50 8.99 -1.00
C PHE A 49 -1.21 8.00 -1.95
N LEU A 50 -1.83 6.96 -1.40
CA LEU A 50 -2.55 5.95 -2.20
C LEU A 50 -3.67 6.58 -3.04
N ARG A 51 -4.43 7.51 -2.47
CA ARG A 51 -5.49 8.23 -3.21
C ARG A 51 -4.94 9.05 -4.37
N HIS A 52 -3.78 9.69 -4.19
CA HIS A 52 -3.10 10.41 -5.27
C HIS A 52 -2.75 9.48 -6.44
N HIS A 53 -2.43 8.22 -6.13
CA HIS A 53 -2.19 7.15 -7.11
C HIS A 53 -3.46 6.41 -7.57
N GLY A 54 -4.66 6.87 -7.20
CA GLY A 54 -5.92 6.25 -7.65
C GLY A 54 -6.32 4.99 -6.89
N PHE A 55 -5.70 4.72 -5.73
CA PHE A 55 -5.98 3.55 -4.91
C PHE A 55 -6.77 3.88 -3.63
N SER A 56 -7.56 2.90 -3.19
CA SER A 56 -8.19 2.85 -1.88
C SER A 56 -7.57 1.71 -1.07
N PRO A 57 -6.99 2.00 0.13
CA PRO A 57 -6.40 0.96 0.95
C PRO A 57 -7.46 0.03 1.54
N ALA A 58 -7.29 -1.27 1.34
CA ALA A 58 -7.92 -2.33 2.11
C ALA A 58 -6.92 -2.80 3.17
N LEU A 59 -7.19 -2.48 4.44
CA LEU A 59 -6.32 -2.87 5.55
C LEU A 59 -6.54 -4.35 5.86
N SER A 60 -5.52 -5.15 5.65
CA SER A 60 -5.49 -6.53 6.11
C SER A 60 -4.72 -6.61 7.42
N PRO A 61 -5.29 -7.21 8.49
CA PRO A 61 -4.47 -7.67 9.60
C PRO A 61 -3.46 -8.68 9.05
N VAL A 62 -2.26 -8.74 9.63
CA VAL A 62 -1.24 -9.73 9.26
C VAL A 62 -1.92 -11.10 9.16
N ALA A 63 -1.80 -11.75 7.99
CA ALA A 63 -2.13 -13.15 7.87
C ALA A 63 -1.25 -13.87 8.89
N LYS A 64 -1.85 -14.27 10.02
CA LYS A 64 -1.17 -15.13 10.99
C LYS A 64 -0.67 -16.31 10.18
N GLY A 65 0.65 -16.44 10.05
CA GLY A 65 1.25 -17.59 9.42
C GLY A 65 0.61 -18.84 10.03
N VAL A 66 0.06 -19.68 9.18
CA VAL A 66 -0.22 -21.06 9.55
C VAL A 66 1.16 -21.66 9.83
N ASN A 67 1.39 -21.97 11.12
CA ASN A 67 2.51 -22.71 11.75
C ASN A 67 3.79 -22.90 10.93
#